data_AF-A0A974KY56-F1
#
_entry.id   AF-A0A974KY56-F1
#
_cell.length_a   1.000
_cell.length_b   1.000
_cell.length_c   1.000
_cell.angle_alpha   90.00
_cell.angle_beta   90.00
_cell.angle_gamma   90.00
#
_symmetry.space_group_name_H-M   'P 1'
#
loop_
_entity.id
_entity.type
_entity.pdbx_description
1 polymer ?
#
loop_
_entity_poly.entity_id
_entity_poly.type
_entity_poly.pdbx_seq_one_letter_code
_entity_poly.pdbx_strand_id
1 'polypeptide(L)'
;MKGSKRLNQIKEDNKKQLKKLFKYDKNNALSFSKPDREKVQDKFGVYVIFDKKTPIFVGQTGGYSTGYQSITKDLFNKMGQYNLKSGVGTTKFKKGLAQQKGLNEDDIKSITAEDYGLKFQYVNVKDEPAFINILEILALEYAKDKGYELYNFN
;
A
#
# COMPACT_ATOMS: atom_id res chain seq x y z
N MET A 1 21.17 -23.93 5.74
CA MET A 1 19.81 -23.62 5.22
C MET A 1 19.32 -22.43 6.04
N LYS A 2 18.64 -21.41 5.54
CA LYS A 2 17.17 -21.45 5.65
C LYS A 2 16.48 -20.11 5.37
N GLY A 3 17.14 -18.94 5.36
CA GLY A 3 16.46 -17.64 5.26
C GLY A 3 15.68 -17.44 3.94
N SER A 4 16.40 -17.46 2.81
CA SER A 4 15.79 -17.33 1.47
C SER A 4 14.81 -18.47 1.15
N LYS A 5 15.14 -19.72 1.53
CA LYS A 5 14.23 -20.86 1.36
C LYS A 5 12.93 -20.69 2.15
N ARG A 6 13.00 -20.20 3.40
CA ARG A 6 11.83 -19.95 4.24
C ARG A 6 11.01 -18.77 3.74
N LEU A 7 11.65 -17.69 3.28
CA LEU A 7 10.95 -16.58 2.64
C LEU A 7 10.21 -17.03 1.38
N ASN A 8 10.85 -17.82 0.52
CA ASN A 8 10.21 -18.38 -0.67
C ASN A 8 9.03 -19.28 -0.33
N GLN A 9 9.13 -20.10 0.73
CA GLN A 9 8.03 -20.93 1.19
C GLN A 9 6.85 -20.07 1.66
N ILE A 10 7.07 -19.10 2.55
CA ILE A 10 6.01 -18.20 3.03
C ILE A 10 5.38 -17.42 1.86
N LYS A 11 6.19 -16.98 0.88
CA LYS A 11 5.70 -16.32 -0.33
C LYS A 11 4.80 -17.24 -1.17
N GLU A 12 5.18 -18.51 -1.34
CA GLU A 12 4.38 -19.48 -2.09
C GLU A 12 3.07 -19.79 -1.36
N ASP A 13 3.11 -19.94 -0.03
CA ASP A 13 1.93 -20.14 0.82
C ASP A 13 0.92 -18.97 0.68
N ASN A 14 1.43 -17.75 0.49
CA ASN A 14 0.61 -16.54 0.34
C ASN A 14 0.35 -16.10 -1.11
N LYS A 15 0.86 -16.84 -2.10
CA LYS A 15 0.85 -16.44 -3.53
C LYS A 15 -0.53 -16.13 -4.07
N LYS A 16 -1.55 -16.91 -3.68
CA LYS A 16 -2.94 -16.69 -4.13
C LYS A 16 -3.47 -15.35 -3.65
N GLN A 17 -3.17 -14.98 -2.41
CA GLN A 17 -3.58 -13.71 -1.82
C GLN A 17 -2.82 -12.55 -2.45
N LEU A 18 -1.50 -12.67 -2.60
CA LEU A 18 -0.66 -11.67 -3.27
C LEU A 18 -1.11 -11.44 -4.71
N LYS A 19 -1.37 -12.52 -5.47
CA LYS A 19 -1.91 -12.42 -6.83
C LYS A 19 -3.24 -11.67 -6.89
N LYS A 20 -4.14 -11.89 -5.93
CA LYS A 20 -5.40 -11.15 -5.85
C LYS A 20 -5.17 -9.68 -5.50
N LEU A 21 -4.29 -9.40 -4.56
CA LEU A 21 -3.97 -8.04 -4.11
C LEU A 21 -3.43 -7.17 -5.25
N PHE A 22 -2.55 -7.73 -6.10
CA PHE A 22 -1.95 -7.03 -7.24
C PHE A 22 -2.80 -7.06 -8.53
N LYS A 23 -3.76 -7.98 -8.66
CA LYS A 23 -4.67 -8.00 -9.80
C LYS A 23 -5.77 -6.97 -9.58
N TYR A 24 -5.77 -5.90 -10.38
CA TYR A 24 -6.83 -4.91 -10.35
C TYR A 24 -8.20 -5.55 -10.60
N ASP A 25 -9.12 -5.32 -9.67
CA ASP A 25 -10.50 -5.76 -9.68
C ASP A 25 -11.41 -4.55 -9.44
N LYS A 26 -12.11 -4.15 -10.50
CA LYS A 26 -13.01 -2.98 -10.48
C LYS A 26 -14.11 -3.07 -9.42
N ASN A 27 -14.48 -4.26 -8.97
CA ASN A 27 -15.55 -4.45 -7.98
C ASN A 27 -15.03 -4.28 -6.54
N ASN A 28 -13.72 -4.48 -6.34
CA ASN A 28 -13.07 -4.45 -5.03
C ASN A 28 -12.17 -3.22 -4.84
N ALA A 29 -11.75 -2.57 -5.93
CA ALA A 29 -10.94 -1.36 -5.90
C ALA A 29 -11.76 -0.16 -5.40
N LEU A 30 -11.29 0.45 -4.32
CA LEU A 30 -11.92 1.59 -3.65
C LEU A 30 -11.23 2.89 -4.06
N SER A 31 -11.97 3.99 -4.14
CA SER A 31 -11.39 5.33 -4.24
C SER A 31 -10.92 5.85 -2.89
N PHE A 32 -10.14 6.91 -2.92
CA PHE A 32 -9.73 7.62 -1.70
C PHE A 32 -10.82 8.55 -1.14
N SER A 33 -12.00 8.62 -1.79
CA SER A 33 -13.16 9.38 -1.30
C SER A 33 -13.59 8.92 0.09
N LYS A 34 -14.13 9.85 0.89
CA LYS A 34 -14.65 9.52 2.23
C LYS A 34 -15.63 8.34 2.22
N PRO A 35 -16.66 8.28 1.34
CA PRO A 35 -17.60 7.15 1.32
C PRO A 35 -16.94 5.79 1.04
N ASP A 36 -15.91 5.75 0.20
CA ASP A 36 -15.18 4.49 -0.05
C ASP A 36 -14.25 4.13 1.11
N ARG A 37 -13.62 5.11 1.75
CA ARG A 37 -12.79 4.88 2.92
C ARG A 37 -13.61 4.37 4.11
N GLU A 38 -14.85 4.81 4.28
CA GLU A 38 -15.74 4.34 5.37
C GLU A 38 -15.95 2.82 5.33
N LYS A 39 -15.90 2.20 4.13
CA LYS A 39 -15.98 0.73 3.96
C LYS A 39 -14.80 -0.02 4.56
N VAL A 40 -13.70 0.68 4.91
CA VAL A 40 -12.49 0.11 5.50
C VAL A 40 -12.15 0.70 6.87
N GLN A 41 -13.15 1.28 7.53
CA GLN A 41 -13.05 1.66 8.93
C GLN A 41 -12.77 0.43 9.81
N ASP A 42 -11.88 0.59 10.79
CA ASP A 42 -11.43 -0.43 11.73
C ASP A 42 -10.78 -1.67 11.07
N LYS A 43 -10.34 -1.53 9.82
CA LYS A 43 -9.59 -2.56 9.10
C LYS A 43 -8.11 -2.22 9.05
N PHE A 44 -7.28 -3.24 9.17
CA PHE A 44 -5.83 -3.14 9.22
C PHE A 44 -5.20 -4.12 8.23
N GLY A 45 -4.00 -3.84 7.76
CA GLY A 45 -3.29 -4.74 6.86
C GLY A 45 -2.55 -4.03 5.74
N VAL A 46 -2.39 -4.73 4.63
CA VAL A 46 -1.56 -4.32 3.48
C VAL A 46 -2.46 -3.87 2.34
N TYR A 47 -2.07 -2.79 1.67
CA TYR A 47 -2.79 -2.24 0.53
C TYR A 47 -1.87 -2.01 -0.66
N VAL A 48 -2.45 -2.06 -1.86
CA VAL A 48 -1.83 -1.66 -3.13
C VAL A 48 -2.61 -0.50 -3.72
N ILE A 49 -1.91 0.57 -4.08
CA ILE A 49 -2.45 1.71 -4.80
C ILE A 49 -2.24 1.49 -6.29
N PHE A 50 -3.27 1.79 -7.07
CA PHE A 50 -3.31 1.66 -8.53
C PHE A 50 -3.50 3.01 -9.19
N ASP A 51 -2.71 3.26 -10.23
CA ASP A 51 -3.05 4.21 -11.29
C ASP A 51 -3.71 3.44 -12.43
N LYS A 52 -4.99 3.70 -12.66
CA LYS A 52 -5.87 2.90 -13.53
C LYS A 52 -5.85 1.42 -13.11
N LYS A 53 -5.08 0.58 -13.81
CA LYS A 53 -4.94 -0.87 -13.55
C LYS A 53 -3.52 -1.27 -13.13
N THR A 54 -2.60 -0.30 -13.07
CA THR A 54 -1.19 -0.54 -12.80
C THR A 54 -0.91 -0.33 -11.31
N PRO A 55 -0.38 -1.32 -10.59
CA PRO A 55 0.04 -1.13 -9.22
C PRO A 55 1.24 -0.20 -9.17
N ILE A 56 1.18 0.85 -8.34
CA ILE A 56 2.23 1.88 -8.25
C ILE A 56 2.82 1.99 -6.84
N PHE A 57 2.13 1.49 -5.81
CA PHE A 57 2.61 1.58 -4.43
C PHE A 57 2.02 0.47 -3.57
N VAL A 58 2.82 -0.03 -2.63
CA VAL A 58 2.42 -0.93 -1.55
C VAL A 58 2.61 -0.20 -0.22
N GLY A 59 1.69 -0.35 0.72
CA GLY A 59 1.91 0.08 2.08
C GLY A 59 1.12 -0.75 3.08
N GLN A 60 1.33 -0.48 4.37
CA GLN A 60 0.58 -1.09 5.45
C GLN A 60 0.08 -0.09 6.49
N THR A 61 -0.88 -0.55 7.28
CA THR A 61 -1.30 0.11 8.51
C THR A 61 -1.75 -0.94 9.54
N GLY A 62 -1.58 -0.69 10.83
CA GLY A 62 -1.89 -1.65 11.89
C GLY A 62 -0.74 -2.56 12.32
N GLY A 63 0.34 -2.63 11.53
CA GLY A 63 1.56 -3.32 11.93
C GLY A 63 2.43 -2.46 12.85
N TYR A 64 3.72 -2.75 12.86
CA TYR A 64 4.72 -1.98 13.59
C TYR A 64 5.43 -0.99 12.67
N SER A 65 5.76 0.19 13.21
CA SER A 65 6.65 1.16 12.56
C SER A 65 8.12 0.82 12.82
N THR A 66 9.02 1.58 12.20
CA THR A 66 10.46 1.56 12.53
C THR A 66 10.65 1.85 14.03
N GLY A 67 11.33 0.95 14.75
CA GLY A 67 11.46 1.03 16.20
C GLY A 67 10.41 0.24 16.99
N TYR A 68 9.63 -0.63 16.32
CA TYR A 68 8.66 -1.54 16.93
C TYR A 68 7.49 -0.87 17.66
N GLN A 69 7.16 0.37 17.32
CA GLN A 69 5.97 1.02 17.86
C GLN A 69 4.73 0.59 17.06
N SER A 70 3.64 0.27 17.75
CA SER A 70 2.38 -0.12 17.11
C SER A 70 1.77 1.03 16.33
N ILE A 71 1.37 0.77 15.09
CA ILE A 71 0.62 1.72 14.27
C ILE A 71 -0.86 1.55 14.59
N THR A 72 -1.47 2.57 15.19
CA THR A 72 -2.88 2.53 15.61
C THR A 72 -3.88 2.99 14.55
N LYS A 73 -3.40 3.57 13.44
CA LYS A 73 -4.28 4.04 12.36
C LYS A 73 -4.82 2.85 11.58
N ASP A 74 -6.12 2.83 11.35
CA ASP A 74 -6.78 1.91 10.43
C ASP A 74 -6.63 2.35 8.96
N LEU A 75 -7.17 1.55 8.05
CA LEU A 75 -7.17 1.85 6.61
C LEU A 75 -7.99 3.11 6.29
N PHE A 76 -9.10 3.38 6.98
CA PHE A 76 -9.87 4.61 6.79
C PHE A 76 -9.01 5.86 6.98
N ASN A 77 -8.30 5.93 8.10
CA ASN A 77 -7.44 7.05 8.44
C ASN A 77 -6.20 7.06 7.54
N LYS A 78 -5.58 5.90 7.29
CA LYS A 78 -4.38 5.80 6.45
C LYS A 78 -4.65 6.27 5.02
N MET A 79 -5.75 5.82 4.41
CA MET A 79 -6.14 6.27 3.07
C MET A 79 -6.46 7.76 3.05
N GLY A 80 -7.06 8.29 4.13
CA GLY A 80 -7.28 9.74 4.28
C GLY A 80 -5.99 10.56 4.26
N GLN A 81 -4.88 10.04 4.75
CA GLN A 81 -3.58 10.73 4.72
C GLN A 81 -3.09 11.03 3.30
N TYR A 82 -3.49 10.23 2.31
CA TYR A 82 -3.12 10.45 0.91
C TYR A 82 -3.84 11.64 0.28
N ASN A 83 -4.89 12.17 0.93
CA ASN A 83 -5.61 13.37 0.48
C ASN A 83 -5.30 14.61 1.31
N LEU A 84 -4.48 14.50 2.36
CA LEU A 84 -4.05 15.66 3.13
C LEU A 84 -3.01 16.47 2.34
N LYS A 85 -3.04 17.79 2.47
CA LYS A 85 -1.98 18.70 1.97
C LYS A 85 -0.72 18.65 2.85
N SER A 86 -0.23 17.44 3.12
CA SER A 86 0.90 17.12 3.98
C SER A 86 1.65 15.90 3.42
N GLY A 87 2.94 15.77 3.73
CA GLY A 87 3.74 14.58 3.40
C GLY A 87 3.76 13.53 4.52
N VAL A 88 3.22 13.83 5.71
CA VAL A 88 3.35 12.94 6.88
C VAL A 88 2.76 11.56 6.58
N GLY A 89 3.64 10.55 6.55
CA GLY A 89 3.28 9.17 6.26
C GLY A 89 3.00 8.86 4.79
N THR A 90 3.20 9.80 3.86
CA THR A 90 2.93 9.65 2.42
C THR A 90 4.02 10.23 1.51
N THR A 91 5.08 10.84 2.06
CA THR A 91 6.17 11.49 1.30
C THR A 91 6.71 10.63 0.17
N LYS A 92 7.04 9.36 0.43
CA LYS A 92 7.63 8.45 -0.59
C LYS A 92 6.69 8.26 -1.79
N PHE A 93 5.40 8.04 -1.51
CA PHE A 93 4.39 7.94 -2.54
C PHE A 93 4.23 9.25 -3.33
N LYS A 94 4.14 10.40 -2.63
CA LYS A 94 3.91 11.69 -3.29
C LYS A 94 5.09 12.11 -4.17
N LYS A 95 6.34 11.81 -3.76
CA LYS A 95 7.53 11.97 -4.59
C LYS A 95 7.48 11.10 -5.85
N GLY A 96 7.22 9.80 -5.68
CA GLY A 96 7.12 8.89 -6.84
C GLY A 96 6.02 9.29 -7.82
N LEU A 97 4.87 9.73 -7.31
CA LEU A 97 3.79 10.24 -8.15
C LEU A 97 4.17 11.54 -8.86
N ALA A 98 4.84 12.48 -8.19
CA ALA A 98 5.33 13.70 -8.81
C ALA A 98 6.29 13.41 -9.97
N GLN A 99 7.27 12.53 -9.74
CA GLN A 99 8.23 12.09 -10.76
C GLN A 99 7.53 11.45 -11.96
N GLN A 100 6.61 10.52 -11.72
CA GLN A 100 5.87 9.84 -12.79
C GLN A 100 5.01 10.80 -13.62
N LYS A 101 4.49 11.86 -12.99
CA LYS A 101 3.59 12.84 -13.63
C LYS A 101 4.32 14.10 -14.15
N GLY A 102 5.64 14.19 -13.98
CA GLY A 102 6.42 15.36 -14.38
C GLY A 102 6.07 16.63 -13.61
N LEU A 103 5.71 16.49 -12.33
CA LEU A 103 5.36 17.61 -11.44
C LEU A 103 6.59 18.12 -10.70
N ASN A 104 6.53 19.36 -10.21
CA ASN A 104 7.57 19.90 -9.34
C ASN A 104 7.61 19.14 -8.01
N GLU A 105 8.78 18.60 -7.64
CA GLU A 105 8.98 17.88 -6.39
C GLU A 105 8.91 18.79 -5.15
N ASP A 106 9.08 20.10 -5.30
CA ASP A 106 8.98 21.06 -4.20
C ASP A 106 7.55 21.19 -3.66
N ASP A 107 6.55 20.90 -4.51
CA ASP A 107 5.12 21.05 -4.20
C ASP A 107 4.41 19.73 -3.91
N ILE A 108 5.16 18.64 -3.66
CA ILE A 108 4.60 17.30 -3.44
C ILE A 108 3.52 17.26 -2.36
N LYS A 109 3.55 18.18 -1.38
CA LYS A 109 2.55 18.25 -0.29
C LYS A 109 1.14 18.50 -0.82
N SER A 110 1.00 19.22 -1.93
CA SER A 110 -0.30 19.56 -2.53
C SER A 110 -0.98 18.40 -3.25
N ILE A 111 -0.21 17.38 -3.66
CA ILE A 111 -0.68 16.20 -4.39
C ILE A 111 -1.63 15.38 -3.52
N THR A 112 -2.83 15.08 -4.03
CA THR A 112 -3.77 14.15 -3.40
C THR A 112 -3.99 12.91 -4.26
N ALA A 113 -4.36 11.77 -3.67
CA ALA A 113 -4.68 10.58 -4.46
C ALA A 113 -6.01 10.72 -5.23
N GLU A 114 -6.96 11.51 -4.71
CA GLU A 114 -8.22 11.81 -5.38
C GLU A 114 -8.04 12.60 -6.68
N ASP A 115 -7.17 13.62 -6.70
CA ASP A 115 -6.95 14.46 -7.90
C ASP A 115 -6.47 13.64 -9.11
N TYR A 116 -5.78 12.52 -8.85
CA TYR A 116 -5.27 11.62 -9.88
C TYR A 116 -6.17 10.39 -10.11
N GLY A 117 -7.36 10.36 -9.51
CA GLY A 117 -8.33 9.27 -9.70
C GLY A 117 -7.82 7.89 -9.27
N LEU A 118 -6.85 7.86 -8.34
CA LEU A 118 -6.21 6.63 -7.91
C LEU A 118 -7.18 5.75 -7.14
N LYS A 119 -6.90 4.44 -7.17
CA LYS A 119 -7.68 3.43 -6.44
C LYS A 119 -6.78 2.62 -5.55
N PHE A 120 -7.35 1.98 -4.53
CA PHE A 120 -6.62 1.02 -3.71
C PHE A 120 -7.38 -0.30 -3.54
N GLN A 121 -6.62 -1.37 -3.36
CA GLN A 121 -7.11 -2.66 -2.91
C GLN A 121 -6.33 -3.06 -1.66
N TYR A 122 -6.91 -3.90 -0.81
CA TYR A 122 -6.27 -4.27 0.45
C TYR A 122 -6.54 -5.72 0.84
N VAL A 123 -5.70 -6.21 1.73
CA VAL A 123 -5.90 -7.41 2.52
C VAL A 123 -6.11 -6.98 3.96
N ASN A 124 -7.26 -7.35 4.54
CA ASN A 124 -7.48 -7.19 5.97
C ASN A 124 -6.75 -8.29 6.74
N VAL A 125 -6.01 -7.91 7.78
CA VAL A 125 -5.36 -8.82 8.73
C VAL A 125 -5.93 -8.49 10.11
N LYS A 126 -6.47 -9.51 10.78
CA LYS A 126 -7.06 -9.37 12.11
C LYS A 126 -6.09 -9.90 13.15
N ASP A 127 -5.97 -9.17 14.26
CA ASP A 127 -5.30 -9.59 15.50
C ASP A 127 -3.82 -10.02 15.37
N GLU A 128 -3.19 -9.77 14.22
CA GLU A 128 -1.82 -10.21 13.91
C GLU A 128 -0.95 -9.07 13.34
N PRO A 129 -0.58 -8.05 14.15
CA PRO A 129 0.21 -6.89 13.70
C PRO A 129 1.55 -7.26 13.07
N ALA A 130 2.26 -8.26 13.63
CA ALA A 130 3.54 -8.71 13.08
C ALA A 130 3.37 -9.31 11.67
N PHE A 131 2.26 -10.01 11.44
CA PHE A 131 1.96 -10.57 10.13
C PHE A 131 1.69 -9.49 9.09
N ILE A 132 1.17 -8.32 9.47
CA ILE A 132 1.01 -7.17 8.56
C ILE A 132 2.36 -6.75 7.99
N ASN A 133 3.39 -6.61 8.84
CA ASN A 133 4.75 -6.28 8.37
C ASN A 133 5.32 -7.37 7.46
N ILE A 134 5.14 -8.65 7.83
CA ILE A 134 5.57 -9.78 6.99
C ILE A 134 4.88 -9.72 5.62
N LEU A 135 3.56 -9.52 5.60
CA LEU A 135 2.78 -9.47 4.38
C LEU A 135 3.16 -8.29 3.49
N GLU A 136 3.52 -7.13 4.06
CA GLU A 136 4.05 -5.99 3.31
C GLU A 136 5.36 -6.37 2.60
N ILE A 137 6.29 -7.01 3.31
CA ILE A 137 7.55 -7.51 2.73
C ILE A 137 7.27 -8.50 1.61
N LEU A 138 6.37 -9.46 1.83
CA LEU A 138 5.99 -10.45 0.81
C LEU A 138 5.35 -9.78 -0.42
N ALA A 139 4.55 -8.73 -0.23
CA ALA A 139 3.96 -7.98 -1.33
C ALA A 139 5.02 -7.24 -2.15
N LEU A 140 6.00 -6.62 -1.50
CA LEU A 140 7.13 -5.96 -2.18
C LEU A 140 8.00 -6.96 -2.95
N GLU A 141 8.32 -8.12 -2.37
CA GLU A 141 9.09 -9.17 -3.04
C GLU A 141 8.31 -9.79 -4.21
N TYR A 142 7.01 -10.04 -4.03
CA TYR A 142 6.13 -10.46 -5.13
C TYR A 142 6.12 -9.44 -6.27
N ALA A 143 6.13 -8.14 -5.95
CA ALA A 143 6.15 -7.10 -6.96
C ALA A 143 7.44 -7.11 -7.78
N LYS A 144 8.61 -7.28 -7.13
CA LYS A 144 9.89 -7.46 -7.82
C LYS A 144 9.89 -8.68 -8.73
N ASP A 145 9.43 -9.83 -8.24
CA ASP A 145 9.34 -11.07 -9.02
C ASP A 145 8.46 -10.93 -10.28
N LYS A 146 7.47 -10.04 -10.23
CA LYS A 146 6.56 -9.76 -11.34
C LYS A 146 6.98 -8.59 -12.22
N GLY A 147 8.07 -7.91 -11.88
CA GLY A 147 8.55 -6.74 -12.62
C GLY A 147 7.63 -5.53 -12.51
N TYR A 148 6.89 -5.38 -11.40
CA TYR A 148 6.14 -4.14 -11.17
C TYR A 148 7.08 -3.02 -10.73
N GLU A 149 6.89 -1.85 -11.32
CA GLU A 149 7.63 -0.62 -10.97
C GLU A 149 6.87 0.15 -9.89
N LEU A 150 7.10 -0.21 -8.63
CA LEU A 150 6.51 0.47 -7.49
C LEU A 150 7.37 1.65 -7.04
N TYR A 151 6.76 2.75 -6.63
CA TYR A 151 7.48 3.88 -6.02
C TYR A 151 8.17 3.49 -4.71
N ASN A 152 7.83 2.33 -4.14
CA ASN A 152 8.53 1.73 -3.00
C ASN A 152 10.01 1.45 -3.26
N PHE A 153 10.42 1.30 -4.52
CA PHE A 153 11.79 0.96 -4.92
C PHE A 153 12.65 2.17 -5.25
N ASN A 154 12.02 3.33 -5.42
CA ASN A 154 12.70 4.60 -5.68
C ASN A 154 13.14 5.31 -4.38
#